data_AF-A0AAV5TUS3-F1
#
_entry.id   AF-A0AAV5TUS3-F1
#
_cell.length_a   1.000
_cell.length_b   1.000
_cell.length_c   1.000
_cell.angle_alpha   90.00
_cell.angle_beta   90.00
_cell.angle_gamma   90.00
#
_symmetry.space_group_name_H-M   'P 1'
#
loop_
_entity.id
_entity.type
_entity.pdbx_description
1 polymer ?
#
loop_
_entity_poly.entity_id
_entity_poly.type
_entity_poly.pdbx_seq_one_letter_code
_entity_poly.pdbx_strand_id
1 'polypeptide(L)'
;RLDDAMPYCIDAGRSTGEEAAAFLTFAREKIARDYAGPDPAHAPSIPKWDCLIITANDEQQKRIFELQLVDVPWRDYANKCFVVADPPGVRAGSGGASIWVLKQNREHKYFDSGDKVYLIHSGGQSKQAPHHSTGGKIFMTMPDGEAILRWKLNGYKSLPPLLRPGIFIDPADALVSLPDDMEPIGADTHLFLPMHRSNGFVAINQGVFFVNKRTGELERIVQKPQKKVLETEMSASPAAGAWFFTTAACFISASCVRRLDQLVVDNCPVEAERCIFGDFLRSVGSKGVKEPEGELDFDGLDLEEMRSRYKTHRWNLCLESCFRDAKIQLIDCDAQSFYHFGTIEEAGMHLNYLSRAVLKIPLLPLNSTWAYKVGYKERRATKKNEYSIVECCNLPSNPHTVVGHSAVVSNCYVGRNKNGQKINIPDEVVVYSTPVDREGRKGWVTVVVGKAEDLTKSYDRD
;
A
#
# COMPACT_ATOMS: atom_id res chain seq x y z
N ARG A 1 -28.10 3.03 -12.37
CA ARG A 1 -27.18 4.18 -12.46
C ARG A 1 -26.19 4.09 -11.32
N LEU A 2 -25.11 3.34 -11.58
CA LEU A 2 -24.00 3.02 -10.68
C LEU A 2 -22.80 3.95 -10.98
N ASP A 3 -23.06 5.04 -11.70
CA ASP A 3 -22.08 5.72 -12.55
C ASP A 3 -21.28 6.81 -11.81
N ASP A 4 -21.59 7.06 -10.53
CA ASP A 4 -20.94 8.12 -9.73
C ASP A 4 -20.15 7.58 -8.53
N ALA A 5 -19.99 6.25 -8.38
CA ALA A 5 -19.29 5.63 -7.24
C ALA A 5 -17.80 5.37 -7.49
N MET A 6 -17.29 5.75 -8.66
CA MET A 6 -15.88 5.64 -9.00
C MET A 6 -15.32 7.05 -9.24
N PRO A 7 -14.96 7.80 -8.20
CA PRO A 7 -14.11 8.96 -8.42
C PRO A 7 -12.79 8.53 -9.11
N TYR A 8 -12.35 7.28 -8.94
CA TYR A 8 -10.97 6.84 -9.15
C TYR A 8 -10.65 6.18 -10.50
N CYS A 9 -11.62 5.65 -11.25
CA CYS A 9 -11.34 4.85 -12.46
C CYS A 9 -12.55 4.73 -13.40
N ILE A 10 -13.07 5.84 -13.94
CA ILE A 10 -13.92 5.77 -15.14
C ILE A 10 -13.25 6.58 -16.24
N ASP A 11 -12.91 5.93 -17.34
CA ASP A 11 -12.78 6.58 -18.65
C ASP A 11 -14.18 7.02 -19.09
N ALA A 12 -14.71 8.07 -18.45
CA ALA A 12 -16.05 8.59 -18.73
C ALA A 12 -16.07 9.40 -20.04
N GLY A 13 -14.98 9.37 -20.82
CA GLY A 13 -14.82 10.18 -22.01
C GLY A 13 -15.59 9.66 -23.23
N ARG A 14 -15.99 8.37 -23.28
CA ARG A 14 -16.54 7.79 -24.53
C ARG A 14 -17.56 6.66 -24.41
N SER A 15 -17.92 6.16 -23.23
CA SER A 15 -18.81 4.99 -23.14
C SER A 15 -20.29 5.38 -23.04
N THR A 16 -21.10 4.79 -23.91
CA THR A 16 -22.55 4.70 -23.72
C THR A 16 -22.86 3.96 -22.41
N GLY A 17 -24.05 4.15 -21.83
CA GLY A 17 -24.41 3.55 -20.53
C GLY A 17 -24.29 2.02 -20.48
N GLU A 18 -24.37 1.33 -21.62
CA GLU A 18 -24.18 -0.12 -21.73
C GLU A 18 -22.69 -0.51 -21.70
N GLU A 19 -21.82 0.21 -22.41
CA GLU A 19 -20.37 -0.02 -22.40
C GLU A 19 -19.77 0.24 -21.01
N ALA A 20 -20.23 1.28 -20.32
CA ALA A 20 -19.83 1.55 -18.94
C ALA A 20 -20.28 0.43 -17.97
N ALA A 21 -21.49 -0.11 -18.16
CA ALA A 21 -22.00 -1.20 -17.33
C ALA A 21 -21.28 -2.53 -17.61
N ALA A 22 -20.96 -2.82 -18.87
CA ALA A 22 -20.16 -3.98 -19.26
C ALA A 22 -18.74 -3.91 -18.69
N PHE A 23 -18.10 -2.74 -18.79
CA PHE A 23 -16.78 -2.49 -18.21
C PHE A 23 -16.76 -2.66 -16.69
N LEU A 24 -17.75 -2.11 -15.98
CA LEU A 24 -17.89 -2.29 -14.53
C LEU A 24 -18.13 -3.75 -14.15
N THR A 25 -18.82 -4.52 -14.98
CA THR A 25 -19.05 -5.96 -14.74
C THR A 25 -17.75 -6.73 -14.92
N PHE A 26 -17.02 -6.49 -16.01
CA PHE A 26 -15.72 -7.09 -16.26
C PHE A 26 -14.73 -6.83 -15.13
N ALA A 27 -14.61 -5.59 -14.67
CA ALA A 27 -13.69 -5.25 -13.59
C ALA A 27 -14.07 -5.93 -12.26
N ARG A 28 -15.38 -6.05 -11.94
CA ARG A 28 -15.83 -6.81 -10.76
C ARG A 28 -15.44 -8.27 -10.84
N GLU A 29 -15.67 -8.89 -12.00
CA GLU A 29 -15.32 -10.30 -12.22
C GLU A 29 -13.80 -10.51 -12.16
N LYS A 30 -13.01 -9.57 -12.68
CA LYS A 30 -11.56 -9.58 -12.59
C LYS A 30 -11.10 -9.52 -11.13
N ILE A 31 -11.55 -8.54 -10.35
CA ILE A 31 -11.18 -8.43 -8.92
C ILE A 31 -11.61 -9.69 -8.15
N ALA A 32 -12.83 -10.17 -8.37
CA ALA A 32 -13.30 -11.39 -7.72
C ALA A 32 -12.39 -12.58 -8.09
N ARG A 33 -11.94 -12.70 -9.33
CA ARG A 33 -11.06 -13.79 -9.78
C ARG A 33 -9.62 -13.65 -9.28
N ASP A 34 -9.06 -12.44 -9.35
CA ASP A 34 -7.68 -12.13 -8.93
C ASP A 34 -7.49 -12.42 -7.44
N TYR A 35 -8.49 -12.03 -6.64
CA TYR A 35 -8.39 -12.01 -5.19
C TYR A 35 -9.18 -13.11 -4.47
N ALA A 36 -10.18 -13.75 -5.10
CA ALA A 36 -10.77 -14.96 -4.53
C ALA A 36 -9.70 -16.06 -4.48
N GLY A 37 -9.57 -16.66 -3.30
CA GLY A 37 -8.70 -17.81 -3.11
C GLY A 37 -9.03 -18.94 -4.08
N PRO A 38 -8.05 -19.79 -4.41
CA PRO A 38 -8.31 -20.97 -5.23
C PRO A 38 -9.34 -21.88 -4.54
N ASP A 39 -10.22 -22.52 -5.32
CA ASP A 39 -11.16 -23.54 -4.83
C ASP A 39 -10.34 -24.70 -4.21
N PRO A 40 -10.49 -24.99 -2.90
CA PRO A 40 -9.75 -26.05 -2.22
C PRO A 40 -9.95 -27.44 -2.85
N ALA A 41 -11.07 -27.66 -3.57
CA ALA A 41 -11.41 -28.96 -4.13
C ALA A 41 -10.69 -29.29 -5.45
N HIS A 42 -10.12 -28.29 -6.15
CA HIS A 42 -9.59 -28.48 -7.52
C HIS A 42 -8.31 -27.68 -7.82
N ALA A 43 -7.57 -27.21 -6.81
CA ALA A 43 -6.41 -26.35 -7.03
C ALA A 43 -5.22 -27.12 -7.65
N PRO A 44 -4.74 -26.78 -8.87
CA PRO A 44 -3.41 -27.19 -9.31
C PRO A 44 -2.35 -26.64 -8.35
N SER A 45 -1.15 -27.24 -8.33
CA SER A 45 -0.07 -26.76 -7.48
C SER A 45 0.25 -25.29 -7.79
N ILE A 46 -0.02 -24.39 -6.85
CA ILE A 46 0.24 -22.95 -6.99
C ILE A 46 1.76 -22.76 -7.09
N PRO A 47 2.26 -22.05 -8.11
CA PRO A 47 3.66 -21.66 -8.18
C PRO A 47 4.02 -20.82 -6.95
N LYS A 48 5.12 -21.18 -6.28
CA LYS A 48 5.53 -20.52 -5.04
C LYS A 48 6.61 -19.49 -5.28
N TRP A 49 6.55 -18.41 -4.51
CA TRP A 49 7.68 -17.56 -4.20
C TRP A 49 8.72 -18.35 -3.41
N ASP A 50 9.99 -18.07 -3.66
CA ASP A 50 11.08 -18.72 -2.92
C ASP A 50 11.14 -18.15 -1.49
N CYS A 51 10.81 -16.85 -1.33
CA CYS A 51 10.77 -16.19 -0.04
C CYS A 51 9.73 -15.05 -0.02
N LEU A 52 8.89 -15.01 1.01
CA LEU A 52 8.02 -13.88 1.35
C LEU A 52 8.66 -13.09 2.50
N ILE A 53 8.89 -11.80 2.31
CA ILE A 53 9.41 -10.91 3.35
C ILE A 53 8.39 -9.81 3.59
N ILE A 54 8.07 -9.57 4.85
CA ILE A 54 7.24 -8.44 5.28
C ILE A 54 8.10 -7.55 6.16
N THR A 55 8.23 -6.27 5.84
CA THR A 55 8.92 -5.33 6.74
C THR A 55 7.97 -4.86 7.83
N ALA A 56 8.49 -4.47 8.98
CA ALA A 56 7.75 -3.91 10.10
C ALA A 56 8.48 -2.66 10.62
N ASN A 57 7.77 -1.68 11.17
CA ASN A 57 8.36 -0.41 11.59
C ASN A 57 9.34 -0.56 12.77
N ASP A 58 9.21 -1.61 13.58
CA ASP A 58 10.08 -1.93 14.70
C ASP A 58 9.92 -3.40 15.13
N GLU A 59 10.70 -3.84 16.13
CA GLU A 59 10.65 -5.20 16.67
C GLU A 59 9.31 -5.54 17.35
N GLN A 60 8.61 -4.55 17.90
CA GLN A 60 7.30 -4.77 18.52
C GLN A 60 6.24 -5.08 17.45
N GLN A 61 6.20 -4.29 16.38
CA GLN A 61 5.33 -4.53 15.24
C GLN A 61 5.69 -5.83 14.52
N LYS A 62 6.98 -6.13 14.36
CA LYS A 62 7.43 -7.42 13.82
C LYS A 62 6.82 -8.59 14.58
N ARG A 63 6.85 -8.54 15.92
CA ARG A 63 6.26 -9.60 16.75
C ARG A 63 4.75 -9.73 16.55
N ILE A 64 4.05 -8.62 16.36
CA ILE A 64 2.61 -8.62 16.09
C ILE A 64 2.33 -9.26 14.72
N PHE A 65 3.09 -8.90 13.70
CA PHE A 65 2.95 -9.47 12.36
C PHE A 65 3.22 -10.98 12.34
N GLU A 66 4.25 -11.44 13.07
CA GLU A 66 4.51 -12.88 13.25
C GLU A 66 3.33 -13.63 13.86
N LEU A 67 2.61 -13.02 14.81
CA LEU A 67 1.41 -13.60 15.39
C LEU A 67 0.24 -13.61 14.40
N GLN A 68 0.03 -12.52 13.66
CA GLN A 68 -1.05 -12.42 12.67
C GLN A 68 -0.82 -13.37 11.48
N LEU A 69 0.43 -13.67 11.13
CA LEU A 69 0.78 -14.63 10.08
C LEU A 69 0.37 -16.07 10.39
N VAL A 70 0.04 -16.41 11.65
CA VAL A 70 -0.45 -17.74 12.03
C VAL A 70 -1.78 -18.05 11.32
N ASP A 71 -2.62 -17.03 11.15
CA ASP A 71 -3.95 -17.16 10.54
C ASP A 71 -3.94 -16.98 9.02
N VAL A 72 -2.78 -16.69 8.43
CA VAL A 72 -2.63 -16.49 6.97
C VAL A 72 -2.02 -17.75 6.33
N PRO A 73 -2.63 -18.35 5.29
CA PRO A 73 -2.09 -19.55 4.64
C PRO A 73 -0.96 -19.22 3.64
N TRP A 74 0.06 -18.50 4.10
CA TRP A 74 1.17 -18.04 3.25
C TRP A 74 1.99 -19.21 2.66
N ARG A 75 1.98 -20.38 3.31
CA ARG A 75 2.70 -21.59 2.87
C ARG A 75 2.20 -22.13 1.53
N ASP A 76 0.99 -21.76 1.12
CA ASP A 76 0.45 -22.12 -0.19
C ASP A 76 1.15 -21.32 -1.31
N TYR A 77 1.71 -20.16 -1.00
CA TYR A 77 2.27 -19.19 -1.96
C TYR A 77 3.77 -19.00 -1.85
N ALA A 78 4.40 -19.36 -0.72
CA ALA A 78 5.82 -19.15 -0.50
C ALA A 78 6.48 -20.32 0.25
N ASN A 79 7.76 -20.59 -0.07
CA ASN A 79 8.55 -21.63 0.59
C ASN A 79 9.04 -21.20 1.97
N LYS A 80 9.38 -19.91 2.12
CA LYS A 80 9.84 -19.30 3.37
C LYS A 80 9.08 -18.00 3.60
N CYS A 81 8.87 -17.62 4.86
CA CYS A 81 8.28 -16.34 5.23
C CYS A 81 9.03 -15.74 6.43
N PHE A 82 9.40 -14.47 6.32
CA PHE A 82 10.09 -13.73 7.38
C PHE A 82 9.48 -12.34 7.57
N VAL A 83 9.51 -11.87 8.81
CA VAL A 83 9.20 -10.48 9.14
C VAL A 83 10.50 -9.79 9.59
N VAL A 84 10.82 -8.66 8.97
CA VAL A 84 12.06 -7.92 9.23
C VAL A 84 11.71 -6.55 9.79
N ALA A 85 12.17 -6.25 11.01
CA ALA A 85 12.00 -4.92 11.58
C ALA A 85 12.95 -3.93 10.93
N ASP A 86 12.45 -2.72 10.68
CA ASP A 86 13.22 -1.56 10.25
C ASP A 86 14.30 -1.20 11.31
N PRO A 87 15.36 -0.48 10.92
CA PRO A 87 16.40 -0.06 11.84
C PRO A 87 15.83 0.75 13.02
N PRO A 88 16.32 0.52 14.25
CA PRO A 88 15.80 1.19 15.43
C PRO A 88 15.99 2.71 15.36
N GLY A 89 14.96 3.46 15.74
CA GLY A 89 15.02 4.92 15.90
C GLY A 89 14.89 5.74 14.62
N VAL A 90 14.72 5.10 13.45
CA VAL A 90 14.60 5.79 12.16
C VAL A 90 13.42 5.23 11.37
N ARG A 91 12.63 6.10 10.74
CA ARG A 91 11.65 5.69 9.75
C ARG A 91 12.37 5.43 8.43
N ALA A 92 12.50 4.16 8.03
CA ALA A 92 13.27 3.78 6.86
C ALA A 92 12.57 4.11 5.52
N GLY A 93 11.24 4.03 5.48
CA GLY A 93 10.48 4.13 4.23
C GLY A 93 10.67 2.91 3.34
N SER A 94 9.95 2.83 2.21
CA SER A 94 9.96 1.63 1.35
C SER A 94 11.35 1.31 0.77
N GLY A 95 12.11 2.34 0.40
CA GLY A 95 13.47 2.19 -0.14
C GLY A 95 14.46 1.82 0.94
N GLY A 96 14.41 2.51 2.08
CA GLY A 96 15.31 2.27 3.21
C GLY A 96 15.09 0.88 3.81
N ALA A 97 13.84 0.48 3.98
CA ALA A 97 13.47 -0.86 4.45
C ALA A 97 13.96 -1.95 3.48
N SER A 98 13.91 -1.70 2.16
CA SER A 98 14.46 -2.63 1.17
C SER A 98 15.97 -2.81 1.31
N ILE A 99 16.73 -1.72 1.48
CA ILE A 99 18.19 -1.80 1.75
C ILE A 99 18.47 -2.47 3.08
N TRP A 100 17.66 -2.19 4.09
CA TRP A 100 17.79 -2.81 5.40
C TRP A 100 17.58 -4.32 5.34
N VAL A 101 16.59 -4.79 4.58
CA VAL A 101 16.39 -6.22 4.32
C VAL A 101 17.62 -6.85 3.66
N LEU A 102 18.26 -6.19 2.69
CA LEU A 102 19.51 -6.69 2.10
C LEU A 102 20.63 -6.80 3.14
N LYS A 103 20.78 -5.78 3.99
CA LYS A 103 21.75 -5.79 5.09
C LYS A 103 21.50 -6.97 6.04
N GLN A 104 20.26 -7.16 6.49
CA GLN A 104 19.88 -8.25 7.37
C GLN A 104 20.04 -9.62 6.69
N ASN A 105 19.83 -9.71 5.38
CA ASN A 105 20.02 -10.94 4.63
C ASN A 105 21.49 -11.42 4.63
N ARG A 106 22.47 -10.52 4.77
CA ARG A 106 23.90 -10.92 4.86
C ARG A 106 24.16 -11.80 6.08
N GLU A 107 23.51 -11.51 7.19
CA GLU A 107 23.66 -12.22 8.47
C GLU A 107 22.72 -13.43 8.56
N HIS A 108 21.44 -13.24 8.22
CA HIS A 108 20.40 -14.23 8.48
C HIS A 108 20.11 -15.18 7.31
N LYS A 109 20.61 -14.88 6.10
CA LYS A 109 20.41 -15.70 4.90
C LYS A 109 18.93 -16.06 4.65
N TYR A 110 18.06 -15.05 4.69
CA TYR A 110 16.63 -15.19 4.39
C TYR A 110 16.39 -15.75 2.97
N PHE A 111 17.20 -15.30 2.00
CA PHE A 111 17.12 -15.71 0.60
C PHE A 111 18.48 -15.61 -0.11
N ASP A 112 18.60 -16.33 -1.22
CA ASP A 112 19.79 -16.39 -2.07
C ASP A 112 19.62 -15.58 -3.37
N SER A 113 20.72 -15.33 -4.08
CA SER A 113 20.69 -14.55 -5.34
C SER A 113 19.89 -15.22 -6.49
N GLY A 114 19.60 -16.52 -6.35
CA GLY A 114 18.77 -17.30 -7.27
C GLY A 114 17.28 -17.28 -6.94
N ASP A 115 16.87 -16.66 -5.84
CA ASP A 115 15.51 -16.68 -5.36
C ASP A 115 14.63 -15.60 -6.01
N LYS A 116 13.35 -15.90 -6.13
CA LYS A 116 12.27 -14.96 -6.41
C LYS A 116 11.63 -14.57 -5.10
N VAL A 117 11.93 -13.34 -4.66
CA VAL A 117 11.51 -12.81 -3.37
C VAL A 117 10.33 -11.89 -3.55
N TYR A 118 9.29 -12.08 -2.74
CA TYR A 118 8.19 -11.14 -2.60
C TYR A 118 8.39 -10.31 -1.33
N LEU A 119 8.71 -9.03 -1.48
CA LEU A 119 8.94 -8.09 -0.40
C LEU A 119 7.76 -7.13 -0.26
N ILE A 120 7.03 -7.23 0.85
CA ILE A 120 5.93 -6.33 1.19
C ILE A 120 6.43 -5.37 2.27
N HIS A 121 6.49 -4.07 1.98
CA HIS A 121 6.88 -3.11 3.00
C HIS A 121 5.68 -2.73 3.89
N SER A 122 5.86 -2.65 5.21
CA SER A 122 4.80 -2.29 6.19
C SER A 122 4.10 -0.95 5.92
N GLY A 123 4.68 -0.09 5.07
CA GLY A 123 4.23 1.29 4.96
C GLY A 123 4.58 2.09 6.23
N GLY A 124 4.45 3.41 6.18
CA GLY A 124 4.83 4.27 7.31
C GLY A 124 3.94 4.09 8.55
N GLN A 125 4.02 5.03 9.49
CA GLN A 125 3.30 5.02 10.79
C GLN A 125 1.76 5.05 10.69
N SER A 126 1.17 4.91 9.49
CA SER A 126 -0.27 4.93 9.24
C SER A 126 -1.00 6.10 9.88
N LYS A 127 -0.37 7.29 9.87
CA LYS A 127 -0.93 8.49 10.53
C LYS A 127 -2.31 8.90 10.00
N GLN A 128 -2.61 8.54 8.75
CA GLN A 128 -3.90 8.80 8.08
C GLN A 128 -4.92 7.65 8.25
N ALA A 129 -4.51 6.55 8.90
CA ALA A 129 -5.33 5.41 9.28
C ALA A 129 -4.82 4.82 10.62
N PRO A 130 -4.93 5.58 11.73
CA PRO A 130 -4.20 5.30 12.98
C PRO A 130 -4.59 3.97 13.65
N HIS A 131 -5.80 3.47 13.38
CA HIS A 131 -6.28 2.17 13.83
C HIS A 131 -5.46 0.98 13.27
N HIS A 132 -4.72 1.17 12.16
CA HIS A 132 -3.80 0.18 11.60
C HIS A 132 -2.32 0.48 11.92
N SER A 133 -2.01 1.44 12.78
CA SER A 133 -0.62 1.78 13.13
C SER A 133 0.13 0.62 13.77
N THR A 134 -0.51 -0.09 14.71
CA THR A 134 0.07 -1.21 15.46
C THR A 134 -0.01 -2.52 14.66
N GLY A 135 -1.20 -2.90 14.21
CA GLY A 135 -1.44 -4.14 13.47
C GLY A 135 -0.99 -4.11 12.01
N GLY A 136 -0.60 -2.95 11.49
CA GLY A 136 -0.15 -2.78 10.10
C GLY A 136 -1.29 -2.86 9.10
N LYS A 137 -1.21 -2.04 8.05
CA LYS A 137 -2.22 -2.05 6.98
C LYS A 137 -2.25 -3.37 6.21
N ILE A 138 -1.13 -4.10 6.16
CA ILE A 138 -1.04 -5.42 5.50
C ILE A 138 -1.94 -6.49 6.15
N PHE A 139 -2.42 -6.25 7.38
CA PHE A 139 -3.40 -7.08 8.07
C PHE A 139 -4.75 -6.39 8.26
N MET A 140 -5.02 -5.30 7.53
CA MET A 140 -6.36 -4.73 7.44
C MET A 140 -7.34 -5.80 6.94
N THR A 141 -8.53 -5.84 7.55
CA THR A 141 -9.54 -6.85 7.22
C THR A 141 -10.32 -6.43 5.97
N MET A 142 -10.43 -7.34 5.01
CA MET A 142 -11.21 -7.19 3.78
C MET A 142 -12.66 -7.64 4.02
N PRO A 143 -13.62 -7.33 3.12
CA PRO A 143 -15.04 -7.58 3.41
C PRO A 143 -15.43 -9.05 3.62
N ASP A 144 -14.61 -9.97 3.13
CA ASP A 144 -14.73 -11.43 3.32
C ASP A 144 -14.18 -11.91 4.68
N GLY A 145 -13.62 -11.01 5.49
CA GLY A 145 -13.02 -11.32 6.80
C GLY A 145 -11.54 -11.66 6.74
N GLU A 146 -10.96 -11.77 5.54
CA GLU A 146 -9.54 -12.09 5.33
C GLU A 146 -8.64 -10.86 5.45
N ALA A 147 -7.37 -11.06 5.78
CA ALA A 147 -6.39 -9.97 5.71
C ALA A 147 -6.11 -9.56 4.25
N ILE A 148 -5.82 -8.27 4.01
CA ILE A 148 -5.38 -7.81 2.68
C ILE A 148 -4.12 -8.55 2.19
N LEU A 149 -3.28 -9.06 3.11
CA LEU A 149 -2.18 -9.98 2.77
C LEU A 149 -2.66 -11.20 1.98
N ARG A 150 -3.78 -11.83 2.36
CA ARG A 150 -4.33 -12.99 1.64
C ARG A 150 -4.73 -12.60 0.22
N TRP A 151 -5.36 -11.45 0.07
CA TRP A 151 -5.71 -10.89 -1.24
C TRP A 151 -4.44 -10.68 -2.08
N LYS A 152 -3.41 -10.05 -1.54
CA LYS A 152 -2.12 -9.87 -2.23
C LYS A 152 -1.48 -11.17 -2.68
N LEU A 153 -1.45 -12.19 -1.81
CA LEU A 153 -0.92 -13.51 -2.14
C LEU A 153 -1.68 -14.15 -3.32
N ASN A 154 -3.01 -14.00 -3.34
CA ASN A 154 -3.84 -14.44 -4.47
C ASN A 154 -3.54 -13.65 -5.75
N GLY A 155 -3.49 -12.32 -5.66
CA GLY A 155 -3.29 -11.43 -6.81
C GLY A 155 -1.97 -11.67 -7.55
N TYR A 156 -0.94 -12.12 -6.83
CA TYR A 156 0.38 -12.42 -7.42
C TYR A 156 0.73 -13.90 -7.47
N LYS A 157 -0.23 -14.83 -7.29
CA LYS A 157 0.02 -16.28 -7.29
C LYS A 157 0.58 -16.81 -8.62
N SER A 158 0.26 -16.15 -9.73
CA SER A 158 0.70 -16.52 -11.08
C SER A 158 1.98 -15.79 -11.51
N LEU A 159 2.51 -14.89 -10.69
CA LEU A 159 3.68 -14.08 -11.04
C LEU A 159 5.03 -14.83 -10.96
N PRO A 160 5.30 -15.74 -9.99
CA PRO A 160 6.60 -16.40 -9.87
C PRO A 160 7.13 -17.08 -11.15
N PRO A 161 6.32 -17.79 -11.96
CA PRO A 161 6.79 -18.39 -13.22
C PRO A 161 7.20 -17.38 -14.28
N LEU A 162 6.68 -16.15 -14.22
CA LEU A 162 6.96 -15.08 -15.18
C LEU A 162 8.20 -14.28 -14.80
N LEU A 163 8.72 -14.49 -13.59
CA LEU A 163 9.86 -13.75 -13.06
C LEU A 163 11.16 -14.54 -13.16
N ARG A 164 12.23 -13.80 -13.41
CA ARG A 164 13.59 -14.23 -13.11
C ARG A 164 13.93 -13.97 -11.64
N PRO A 165 15.05 -14.52 -11.11
CA PRO A 165 15.51 -14.21 -9.78
C PRO A 165 15.62 -12.70 -9.53
N GLY A 166 15.21 -12.26 -8.34
CA GLY A 166 15.07 -10.86 -7.99
C GLY A 166 14.04 -10.63 -6.89
N ILE A 167 13.76 -9.37 -6.61
CA ILE A 167 12.83 -8.94 -5.56
C ILE A 167 11.67 -8.20 -6.21
N PHE A 168 10.45 -8.71 -6.04
CA PHE A 168 9.22 -7.96 -6.30
C PHE A 168 8.82 -7.21 -5.04
N ILE A 169 8.80 -5.89 -5.10
CA ILE A 169 8.52 -4.98 -4.00
C ILE A 169 7.13 -4.40 -4.14
N ASP A 170 6.34 -4.49 -3.08
CA ASP A 170 4.92 -4.17 -3.09
C ASP A 170 4.52 -3.48 -1.77
N PRO A 171 3.60 -2.51 -1.79
CA PRO A 171 3.20 -1.76 -0.62
C PRO A 171 2.17 -2.52 0.20
N ALA A 172 2.23 -2.42 1.52
CA ALA A 172 1.21 -2.98 2.41
C ALA A 172 -0.21 -2.48 2.13
N ASP A 173 -0.35 -1.27 1.60
CA ASP A 173 -1.61 -0.52 1.56
C ASP A 173 -2.14 -0.25 0.16
N ALA A 174 -1.75 -1.03 -0.83
CA ALA A 174 -2.42 -1.00 -2.11
C ALA A 174 -2.62 -2.39 -2.70
N LEU A 175 -3.67 -2.58 -3.49
CA LEU A 175 -3.83 -3.76 -4.34
C LEU A 175 -3.54 -3.34 -5.78
N VAL A 176 -2.71 -4.13 -6.47
CA VAL A 176 -2.42 -3.96 -7.90
C VAL A 176 -2.76 -5.27 -8.61
N SER A 177 -3.73 -5.23 -9.51
CA SER A 177 -4.06 -6.36 -10.38
C SER A 177 -3.19 -6.33 -11.62
N LEU A 178 -2.53 -7.44 -11.93
CA LEU A 178 -1.77 -7.60 -13.17
C LEU A 178 -2.69 -8.04 -14.33
N PRO A 179 -2.23 -7.95 -15.60
CA PRO A 179 -2.92 -8.57 -16.73
C PRO A 179 -2.91 -10.10 -16.64
N ASP A 180 -4.02 -10.74 -17.05
CA ASP A 180 -4.17 -12.21 -17.05
C ASP A 180 -3.25 -12.89 -18.09
N ASP A 181 -2.97 -12.19 -19.19
CA ASP A 181 -2.19 -12.62 -20.35
C ASP A 181 -0.73 -12.11 -20.30
N MET A 182 -0.22 -11.87 -19.10
CA MET A 182 1.13 -11.35 -18.93
C MET A 182 2.17 -12.38 -19.41
N GLU A 183 2.94 -11.99 -20.41
CA GLU A 183 4.07 -12.77 -20.91
C GLU A 183 5.24 -12.79 -19.89
N PRO A 184 6.12 -13.80 -19.94
CA PRO A 184 7.32 -13.82 -19.12
C PRO A 184 8.14 -12.54 -19.27
N ILE A 185 8.63 -12.02 -18.14
CA ILE A 185 9.46 -10.82 -18.12
C ILE A 185 10.76 -11.08 -18.89
N GLY A 186 11.14 -10.12 -19.75
CA GLY A 186 12.31 -10.22 -20.62
C GLY A 186 13.58 -10.59 -19.85
N ALA A 187 14.39 -11.49 -20.43
CA ALA A 187 15.59 -12.02 -19.76
C ALA A 187 16.62 -10.92 -19.40
N ASP A 188 16.63 -9.83 -20.17
CA ASP A 188 17.49 -8.66 -19.97
C ASP A 188 16.81 -7.51 -19.20
N THR A 189 15.54 -7.67 -18.81
CA THR A 189 14.78 -6.67 -18.04
C THR A 189 15.32 -6.54 -16.62
N HIS A 190 15.84 -5.37 -16.29
CA HIS A 190 16.35 -5.05 -14.96
C HIS A 190 15.26 -4.66 -13.98
N LEU A 191 14.28 -3.90 -14.48
CA LEU A 191 13.14 -3.38 -13.73
C LEU A 191 11.85 -3.72 -14.46
N PHE A 192 10.88 -4.31 -13.77
CA PHE A 192 9.51 -4.43 -14.26
C PHE A 192 8.60 -3.52 -13.42
N LEU A 193 7.83 -2.66 -14.08
CA LEU A 193 6.99 -1.64 -13.46
C LEU A 193 5.52 -1.83 -13.92
N PRO A 194 4.64 -2.33 -13.04
CA PRO A 194 3.20 -2.31 -13.25
C PRO A 194 2.71 -0.86 -13.28
N MET A 195 2.13 -0.44 -14.41
CA MET A 195 1.54 0.87 -14.60
C MET A 195 0.03 0.75 -14.60
N HIS A 196 -0.64 1.48 -13.74
CA HIS A 196 -2.10 1.55 -13.71
C HIS A 196 -2.55 2.96 -14.08
N ARG A 197 -3.70 3.04 -14.75
CA ARG A 197 -4.26 4.32 -15.21
C ARG A 197 -5.08 4.93 -14.08
N SER A 198 -4.66 6.10 -13.62
CA SER A 198 -5.20 6.81 -12.48
C SER A 198 -5.62 8.23 -12.83
N ASN A 199 -6.66 8.76 -12.19
CA ASN A 199 -7.01 10.17 -12.34
C ASN A 199 -5.98 11.11 -11.67
N GLY A 200 -6.15 12.43 -11.87
CA GLY A 200 -5.30 13.44 -11.24
C GLY A 200 -5.32 13.46 -9.70
N PHE A 201 -6.42 13.02 -9.06
CA PHE A 201 -6.53 12.98 -7.60
C PHE A 201 -5.63 11.90 -6.97
N VAL A 202 -5.50 10.74 -7.63
CA VAL A 202 -4.57 9.68 -7.21
C VAL A 202 -3.14 10.07 -7.57
N ALA A 203 -2.94 10.59 -8.78
CA ALA A 203 -1.63 10.89 -9.33
C ALA A 203 -0.81 11.83 -8.44
N ILE A 204 -1.43 12.84 -7.80
CA ILE A 204 -0.71 13.76 -6.89
C ILE A 204 -0.13 13.08 -5.64
N ASN A 205 -0.64 11.90 -5.28
CA ASN A 205 -0.24 11.18 -4.07
C ASN A 205 0.68 9.99 -4.37
N GLN A 206 0.94 9.69 -5.65
CA GLN A 206 1.67 8.50 -6.10
C GLN A 206 2.86 8.85 -7.01
N GLY A 207 3.62 7.83 -7.42
CA GLY A 207 4.64 7.97 -8.46
C GLY A 207 3.99 8.00 -9.83
N VAL A 208 4.19 9.08 -10.59
CA VAL A 208 3.61 9.30 -11.92
C VAL A 208 4.65 9.09 -13.01
N PHE A 209 4.29 8.31 -14.03
CA PHE A 209 5.13 7.95 -15.15
C PHE A 209 4.84 8.87 -16.32
N PHE A 210 5.89 9.47 -16.85
CA PHE A 210 5.83 10.23 -18.09
C PHE A 210 6.40 9.34 -19.19
N VAL A 211 5.52 8.87 -20.06
CA VAL A 211 5.85 7.96 -21.16
C VAL A 211 5.74 8.73 -22.48
N ASN A 212 6.72 8.53 -23.35
CA ASN A 212 6.67 9.10 -24.69
C ASN A 212 5.56 8.40 -25.49
N LYS A 213 4.50 9.13 -25.83
CA LYS A 213 3.32 8.56 -26.50
C LYS A 213 3.59 7.99 -27.90
N ARG A 214 4.71 8.36 -28.54
CA ARG A 214 5.09 7.86 -29.88
C ARG A 214 5.91 6.59 -29.80
N THR A 215 6.85 6.51 -28.86
CA THR A 215 7.79 5.38 -28.75
C THR A 215 7.39 4.36 -27.69
N GLY A 216 6.53 4.74 -26.74
CA GLY A 216 6.19 3.92 -25.58
C GLY A 216 7.28 3.88 -24.50
N GLU A 217 8.36 4.64 -24.67
CA GLU A 217 9.50 4.64 -23.75
C GLU A 217 9.23 5.50 -22.51
N LEU A 218 9.73 5.04 -21.36
CA LEU A 218 9.72 5.81 -20.13
C LEU A 218 10.66 7.02 -20.25
N GLU A 219 10.11 8.23 -20.12
CA GLU A 219 10.92 9.44 -20.05
C GLU A 219 11.41 9.69 -18.64
N ARG A 220 10.51 9.76 -17.66
CA ARG A 220 10.84 10.02 -16.25
C ARG A 220 9.71 9.55 -15.32
N ILE A 221 10.04 9.36 -14.05
CA ILE A 221 9.08 9.14 -12.97
C ILE A 221 9.16 10.31 -12.00
N VAL A 222 8.00 10.84 -11.60
CA VAL A 222 7.92 11.92 -10.60
C VAL A 222 7.08 11.45 -9.43
N GLN A 223 7.69 11.39 -8.25
CA GLN A 223 7.00 11.03 -7.02
C GLN A 223 6.21 12.22 -6.47
N LYS A 224 4.90 12.03 -6.25
CA LYS A 224 3.99 13.02 -5.67
C LYS A 224 4.08 14.39 -6.36
N PRO A 225 3.84 14.45 -7.69
CA PRO A 225 3.99 15.66 -8.46
C PRO A 225 3.04 16.76 -7.98
N GLN A 226 3.49 18.01 -8.09
CA GLN A 226 2.61 19.15 -7.88
C GLN A 226 1.47 19.16 -8.89
N LYS A 227 0.29 19.60 -8.45
CA LYS A 227 -0.92 19.66 -9.29
C LYS A 227 -0.68 20.39 -10.62
N LYS A 228 0.08 21.48 -10.61
CA LYS A 228 0.42 22.27 -11.81
C LYS A 228 1.19 21.48 -12.87
N VAL A 229 2.06 20.54 -12.45
CA VAL A 229 2.79 19.66 -13.37
C VAL A 229 1.81 18.77 -14.12
N LEU A 230 0.85 18.17 -13.41
CA LEU A 230 -0.20 17.34 -14.00
C LEU A 230 -1.12 18.15 -14.95
N GLU A 231 -1.50 19.37 -14.54
CA GLU A 231 -2.34 20.27 -15.36
C GLU A 231 -1.63 20.68 -16.67
N THR A 232 -0.31 20.91 -16.61
CA THR A 232 0.51 21.25 -17.79
C THR A 232 0.56 20.08 -18.77
N GLU A 233 0.77 18.87 -18.25
CA GLU A 233 0.86 17.64 -19.04
C GLU A 233 -0.48 17.27 -19.68
N MET A 234 -1.59 17.50 -18.97
CA MET A 234 -2.95 17.39 -19.54
C MET A 234 -3.19 18.39 -20.67
N SER A 235 -2.76 19.64 -20.48
CA SER A 235 -2.93 20.70 -21.49
C SER A 235 -2.13 20.41 -22.77
N ALA A 236 -0.99 19.74 -22.65
CA ALA A 236 -0.18 19.29 -23.78
C ALA A 236 -0.79 18.10 -24.54
N SER A 237 -1.80 17.41 -23.98
CA SER A 237 -2.43 16.26 -24.64
C SER A 237 -3.95 16.18 -24.36
N PRO A 238 -4.78 16.95 -25.08
CA PRO A 238 -6.22 17.07 -24.81
C PRO A 238 -7.09 15.86 -25.19
N ALA A 239 -6.50 14.78 -25.73
CA ALA A 239 -7.24 13.66 -26.30
C ALA A 239 -7.29 12.45 -25.33
N ALA A 240 -8.53 12.06 -24.98
CA ALA A 240 -8.94 11.03 -24.02
C ALA A 240 -8.89 11.47 -22.55
N GLY A 241 -9.86 11.01 -21.73
CA GLY A 241 -10.07 11.46 -20.36
C GLY A 241 -8.77 11.51 -19.56
N ALA A 242 -8.57 12.55 -18.76
CA ALA A 242 -7.28 12.84 -18.17
C ALA A 242 -6.86 11.82 -17.09
N TRP A 243 -6.14 10.80 -17.52
CA TRP A 243 -5.50 9.82 -16.67
C TRP A 243 -3.97 9.89 -16.80
N PHE A 244 -3.31 9.40 -15.76
CA PHE A 244 -1.86 9.33 -15.60
C PHE A 244 -1.49 7.89 -15.29
N PHE A 245 -0.35 7.45 -15.81
CA PHE A 245 0.24 6.19 -15.37
C PHE A 245 0.82 6.38 -13.98
N THR A 246 0.37 5.58 -13.03
CA THR A 246 0.93 5.51 -11.69
C THR A 246 1.45 4.11 -11.41
N THR A 247 2.33 3.99 -10.41
CA THR A 247 2.75 2.69 -9.89
C THR A 247 2.72 2.69 -8.38
N ALA A 248 2.61 1.50 -7.84
CA ALA A 248 2.77 1.26 -6.42
C ALA A 248 3.72 0.09 -6.13
N ALA A 249 4.04 -0.76 -7.12
CA ALA A 249 4.91 -1.92 -6.96
C ALA A 249 6.02 -1.91 -8.00
N CYS A 250 7.11 -2.63 -7.78
CA CYS A 250 8.17 -2.79 -8.78
C CYS A 250 8.93 -4.09 -8.59
N PHE A 251 9.43 -4.67 -9.68
CA PHE A 251 10.40 -5.75 -9.62
C PHE A 251 11.80 -5.22 -9.87
N ILE A 252 12.76 -5.70 -9.07
CA ILE A 252 14.19 -5.44 -9.21
C ILE A 252 14.90 -6.78 -9.41
N SER A 253 15.52 -6.95 -10.57
CA SER A 253 16.28 -8.17 -10.88
C SER A 253 17.46 -8.43 -9.96
N ALA A 254 17.87 -9.70 -9.86
CA ALA A 254 19.02 -10.11 -9.05
C ALA A 254 20.33 -9.36 -9.38
N SER A 255 20.55 -8.94 -10.63
CA SER A 255 21.74 -8.15 -10.98
C SER A 255 21.70 -6.74 -10.40
N CYS A 256 20.55 -6.08 -10.38
CA CYS A 256 20.36 -4.81 -9.68
C CYS A 256 20.42 -4.98 -8.16
N VAL A 257 19.82 -6.04 -7.61
CA VAL A 257 19.88 -6.35 -6.17
C VAL A 257 21.33 -6.52 -5.71
N ARG A 258 22.18 -7.22 -6.47
CA ARG A 258 23.61 -7.34 -6.15
C ARG A 258 24.33 -5.99 -6.15
N ARG A 259 24.01 -5.09 -7.09
CA ARG A 259 24.57 -3.73 -7.11
C ARG A 259 24.12 -2.91 -5.91
N LEU A 260 22.84 -2.99 -5.55
CA LEU A 260 22.33 -2.35 -4.33
C LEU A 260 23.04 -2.87 -3.08
N ASP A 261 23.22 -4.19 -2.96
CA ASP A 261 23.95 -4.77 -1.85
C ASP A 261 25.40 -4.26 -1.80
N GLN A 262 26.14 -4.30 -2.91
CA GLN A 262 27.55 -3.90 -2.93
C GLN A 262 27.79 -2.39 -2.81
N LEU A 263 26.93 -1.57 -3.42
CA LEU A 263 27.15 -0.13 -3.52
C LEU A 263 26.37 0.65 -2.47
N VAL A 264 25.14 0.24 -2.13
CA VAL A 264 24.25 1.01 -1.27
C VAL A 264 24.35 0.53 0.18
N VAL A 265 24.27 -0.78 0.46
CA VAL A 265 24.30 -1.29 1.84
C VAL A 265 25.58 -0.87 2.58
N ASP A 266 26.72 -0.89 1.89
CA ASP A 266 28.02 -0.55 2.48
C ASP A 266 28.29 0.96 2.60
N ASN A 267 27.61 1.78 1.80
CA ASN A 267 27.92 3.21 1.70
C ASN A 267 26.82 4.12 2.23
N CYS A 268 25.59 3.64 2.30
CA CYS A 268 24.41 4.47 2.48
C CYS A 268 23.64 3.97 3.72
N PRO A 269 23.99 4.45 4.92
CA PRO A 269 23.27 4.07 6.12
C PRO A 269 21.82 4.57 6.06
N VAL A 270 20.89 3.75 6.55
CA VAL A 270 19.45 4.06 6.61
C VAL A 270 19.19 4.93 7.83
N GLU A 271 19.43 6.23 7.68
CA GLU A 271 19.30 7.23 8.76
C GLU A 271 18.11 8.18 8.56
N ALA A 272 17.43 8.09 7.42
CA ALA A 272 16.25 8.87 7.07
C ALA A 272 15.33 8.07 6.15
N GLU A 273 14.10 8.55 5.98
CA GLU A 273 13.11 7.93 5.10
C GLU A 273 13.59 7.97 3.65
N ARG A 274 13.58 6.81 2.99
CA ARG A 274 13.89 6.65 1.55
C ARG A 274 12.72 5.96 0.86
N CYS A 275 12.35 6.47 -0.30
CA CYS A 275 11.25 5.97 -1.13
C CYS A 275 11.79 5.31 -2.39
N ILE A 276 11.28 4.13 -2.73
CA ILE A 276 11.66 3.45 -3.99
C ILE A 276 11.35 4.34 -5.19
N PHE A 277 10.14 4.89 -5.26
CA PHE A 277 9.69 5.66 -6.42
C PHE A 277 10.31 7.05 -6.49
N GLY A 278 10.61 7.66 -5.33
CA GLY A 278 11.20 8.99 -5.23
C GLY A 278 12.72 9.01 -5.32
N ASP A 279 13.41 8.00 -4.77
CA ASP A 279 14.87 7.95 -4.72
C ASP A 279 15.43 6.94 -5.74
N PHE A 280 14.97 5.68 -5.75
CA PHE A 280 15.59 4.62 -6.56
C PHE A 280 15.28 4.80 -8.05
N LEU A 281 14.01 5.10 -8.36
CA LEU A 281 13.56 5.23 -9.74
C LEU A 281 13.76 6.64 -10.32
N ARG A 282 14.36 7.56 -9.56
CA ARG A 282 14.57 8.96 -9.98
C ARG A 282 15.46 9.08 -11.23
N SER A 283 16.47 8.22 -11.34
CA SER A 283 17.43 8.23 -12.45
C SER A 283 16.96 7.41 -13.67
N VAL A 284 15.78 6.78 -13.56
CA VAL A 284 15.25 5.85 -14.56
C VAL A 284 14.52 6.62 -15.65
N GLY A 285 14.70 6.19 -16.90
CA GLY A 285 14.08 6.79 -18.08
C GLY A 285 15.02 7.70 -18.87
N SER A 286 14.64 8.04 -20.09
CA SER A 286 15.47 8.84 -21.00
C SER A 286 15.77 10.25 -20.49
N LYS A 287 14.88 10.80 -19.67
CA LYS A 287 14.94 12.11 -18.99
C LYS A 287 14.98 11.97 -17.46
N GLY A 288 15.36 10.81 -16.93
CA GLY A 288 15.61 10.63 -15.50
C GLY A 288 16.74 11.55 -15.02
N VAL A 289 16.76 11.88 -13.73
CA VAL A 289 17.84 12.72 -13.18
C VAL A 289 19.12 11.89 -13.09
N LYS A 290 20.05 12.12 -14.00
CA LYS A 290 21.33 11.39 -14.14
C LYS A 290 22.54 12.13 -13.57
N GLU A 291 22.37 13.39 -13.22
CA GLU A 291 23.34 14.11 -12.41
C GLU A 291 22.54 14.95 -11.41
N PRO A 292 22.85 14.86 -10.12
CA PRO A 292 22.25 15.73 -9.11
C PRO A 292 22.82 17.16 -9.23
N GLU A 293 22.57 17.82 -10.37
CA GLU A 293 22.98 19.20 -10.63
C GLU A 293 22.41 20.14 -9.55
N GLY A 294 23.28 20.94 -8.93
CA GLY A 294 22.91 21.87 -7.85
C GLY A 294 22.75 21.25 -6.45
N GLU A 295 22.86 19.92 -6.28
CA GLU A 295 22.80 19.30 -4.95
C GLU A 295 24.10 19.41 -4.13
N LEU A 296 25.18 19.90 -4.75
CA LEU A 296 26.46 20.21 -4.08
C LEU A 296 26.66 21.70 -3.83
N ASP A 297 25.61 22.51 -3.96
CA ASP A 297 25.64 23.88 -3.44
C ASP A 297 25.51 23.84 -1.92
N PHE A 298 26.57 24.26 -1.23
CA PHE A 298 26.65 24.33 0.21
C PHE A 298 26.68 25.79 0.71
N ASP A 299 26.59 26.77 -0.19
CA ASP A 299 26.69 28.17 0.18
C ASP A 299 25.53 28.57 1.10
N GLY A 300 25.87 29.21 2.22
CA GLY A 300 24.90 29.69 3.20
C GLY A 300 24.28 28.61 4.10
N LEU A 301 24.69 27.35 3.99
CA LEU A 301 24.23 26.27 4.88
C LEU A 301 25.04 26.20 6.17
N ASP A 302 24.41 25.73 7.24
CA ASP A 302 25.14 25.32 8.44
C ASP A 302 25.74 23.90 8.32
N LEU A 303 26.53 23.48 9.32
CA LEU A 303 27.19 22.17 9.31
C LEU A 303 26.21 20.98 9.32
N GLU A 304 25.03 21.13 9.90
CA GLU A 304 24.03 20.07 9.96
C GLU A 304 23.32 19.92 8.62
N GLU A 305 22.96 21.04 8.00
CA GLU A 305 22.41 21.10 6.64
C GLU A 305 23.40 20.55 5.60
N MET A 306 24.68 20.93 5.69
CA MET A 306 25.74 20.39 4.83
C MET A 306 25.85 18.87 4.96
N ARG A 307 25.83 18.33 6.20
CA ARG A 307 25.88 16.88 6.44
C ARG A 307 24.66 16.17 5.87
N SER A 308 23.46 16.71 6.08
CA SER A 308 22.22 16.15 5.55
C SER A 308 22.22 16.11 4.01
N ARG A 309 22.67 17.20 3.39
CA ARG A 309 22.80 17.31 1.92
C ARG A 309 23.84 16.33 1.37
N TYR A 310 25.01 16.24 1.99
CA TYR A 310 26.04 15.27 1.61
C TYR A 310 25.54 13.82 1.68
N LYS A 311 24.82 13.46 2.76
CA LYS A 311 24.23 12.12 2.91
C LYS A 311 23.24 11.83 1.77
N THR A 312 22.36 12.77 1.46
CA THR A 312 21.39 12.62 0.36
C THR A 312 22.06 12.52 -0.99
N HIS A 313 23.06 13.36 -1.26
CA HIS A 313 23.84 13.30 -2.48
C HIS A 313 24.55 11.94 -2.65
N ARG A 314 25.13 11.40 -1.57
CA ARG A 314 25.75 10.06 -1.58
C ARG A 314 24.75 8.96 -1.95
N TRP A 315 23.55 9.00 -1.35
CA TRP A 315 22.45 8.09 -1.70
C TRP A 315 22.11 8.19 -3.19
N ASN A 316 21.94 9.41 -3.70
CA ASN A 316 21.60 9.66 -5.10
C ASN A 316 22.66 9.07 -6.04
N LEU A 317 23.96 9.34 -5.82
CA LEU A 317 25.05 8.79 -6.64
C LEU A 317 25.10 7.26 -6.65
N CYS A 318 24.94 6.63 -5.48
CA CYS A 318 24.98 5.17 -5.37
C CYS A 318 23.78 4.51 -6.06
N LEU A 319 22.57 5.05 -5.87
CA LEU A 319 21.36 4.55 -6.51
C LEU A 319 21.40 4.76 -8.02
N GLU A 320 21.86 5.92 -8.46
CA GLU A 320 22.00 6.23 -9.87
C GLU A 320 22.96 5.25 -10.56
N SER A 321 24.10 4.94 -9.93
CA SER A 321 25.05 3.92 -10.40
C SER A 321 24.42 2.52 -10.51
N CYS A 322 23.38 2.24 -9.71
CA CYS A 322 22.64 0.98 -9.78
C CYS A 322 21.60 0.96 -10.91
N PHE A 323 21.01 2.10 -11.29
CA PHE A 323 19.81 2.14 -12.13
C PHE A 323 19.92 2.95 -13.42
N ARG A 324 20.98 3.75 -13.63
CA ARG A 324 21.16 4.62 -14.81
C ARG A 324 20.91 3.90 -16.14
N ASP A 325 21.47 2.69 -16.28
CA ASP A 325 21.39 1.87 -17.50
C ASP A 325 20.44 0.68 -17.34
N ALA A 326 19.52 0.73 -16.37
CA ALA A 326 18.56 -0.33 -16.15
C ALA A 326 17.59 -0.41 -17.34
N LYS A 327 17.54 -1.57 -17.99
CA LYS A 327 16.48 -1.90 -18.95
C LYS A 327 15.15 -2.07 -18.23
N ILE A 328 14.15 -1.29 -18.62
CA ILE A 328 12.83 -1.27 -17.97
C ILE A 328 11.80 -1.90 -18.88
N GLN A 329 10.97 -2.77 -18.32
CA GLN A 329 9.75 -3.24 -18.94
C GLN A 329 8.55 -2.65 -18.21
N LEU A 330 7.74 -1.90 -18.95
CA LEU A 330 6.49 -1.33 -18.44
C LEU A 330 5.35 -2.29 -18.78
N ILE A 331 4.46 -2.55 -17.83
CA ILE A 331 3.25 -3.36 -18.06
C ILE A 331 2.04 -2.49 -17.77
N ASP A 332 1.22 -2.24 -18.79
CA ASP A 332 -0.07 -1.56 -18.62
C ASP A 332 -1.05 -2.54 -17.98
N CYS A 333 -1.47 -2.26 -16.75
CA CYS A 333 -2.35 -3.09 -15.94
C CYS A 333 -3.84 -2.81 -16.21
N ASP A 334 -4.14 -1.97 -17.19
CA ASP A 334 -5.48 -1.48 -17.52
C ASP A 334 -6.11 -0.62 -16.40
N ALA A 335 -7.28 -0.03 -16.68
CA ALA A 335 -8.07 0.68 -15.69
C ALA A 335 -8.68 -0.28 -14.64
N GLN A 336 -8.97 0.24 -13.44
CA GLN A 336 -9.52 -0.55 -12.31
C GLN A 336 -8.61 -1.67 -11.80
N SER A 337 -7.30 -1.52 -11.99
CA SER A 337 -6.28 -2.42 -11.48
C SER A 337 -5.63 -1.95 -10.18
N PHE A 338 -6.09 -0.84 -9.60
CA PHE A 338 -5.44 -0.21 -8.45
C PHE A 338 -6.42 0.24 -7.37
N TYR A 339 -6.14 -0.16 -6.12
CA TYR A 339 -6.89 0.22 -4.93
C TYR A 339 -5.90 0.66 -3.86
N HIS A 340 -6.00 1.90 -3.39
CA HIS A 340 -5.11 2.44 -2.38
C HIS A 340 -5.86 2.55 -1.05
N PHE A 341 -5.27 2.07 0.03
CA PHE A 341 -5.80 2.07 1.40
C PHE A 341 -4.94 2.98 2.27
N GLY A 342 -4.56 4.14 1.71
CA GLY A 342 -3.75 5.17 2.33
C GLY A 342 -4.44 5.82 3.53
N THR A 343 -5.72 6.16 3.34
CA THR A 343 -6.55 6.90 4.30
C THR A 343 -7.81 6.13 4.70
N ILE A 344 -8.45 6.59 5.79
CA ILE A 344 -9.76 6.08 6.23
C ILE A 344 -10.82 6.23 5.13
N GLU A 345 -10.83 7.35 4.42
CA GLU A 345 -11.77 7.65 3.34
C GLU A 345 -11.60 6.68 2.18
N GLU A 346 -10.36 6.45 1.76
CA GLU A 346 -10.05 5.48 0.71
C GLU A 346 -10.47 4.07 1.13
N ALA A 347 -10.10 3.65 2.35
CA ALA A 347 -10.47 2.34 2.88
C ALA A 347 -11.99 2.13 2.94
N GLY A 348 -12.74 3.07 3.51
CA GLY A 348 -14.20 2.96 3.61
C GLY A 348 -14.90 2.88 2.25
N MET A 349 -14.45 3.68 1.28
CA MET A 349 -14.96 3.65 -0.09
C MET A 349 -14.66 2.31 -0.78
N HIS A 350 -13.42 1.84 -0.72
CA HIS A 350 -13.01 0.60 -1.36
C HIS A 350 -13.66 -0.63 -0.72
N LEU A 351 -13.70 -0.72 0.62
CA LEU A 351 -14.36 -1.82 1.32
C LEU A 351 -15.86 -1.89 0.97
N ASN A 352 -16.55 -0.76 0.91
CA ASN A 352 -17.96 -0.73 0.51
C ASN A 352 -18.14 -1.15 -0.96
N TYR A 353 -17.27 -0.69 -1.87
CA TYR A 353 -17.31 -1.12 -3.27
C TYR A 353 -17.07 -2.62 -3.40
N LEU A 354 -16.01 -3.14 -2.78
CA LEU A 354 -15.66 -4.57 -2.81
C LEU A 354 -16.78 -5.42 -2.20
N SER A 355 -17.35 -5.02 -1.07
CA SER A 355 -18.50 -5.70 -0.46
C SER A 355 -19.71 -5.76 -1.39
N ARG A 356 -20.20 -4.60 -1.87
CA ARG A 356 -21.50 -4.52 -2.56
C ARG A 356 -21.43 -4.88 -4.03
N ALA A 357 -20.36 -4.47 -4.69
CA ALA A 357 -20.23 -4.54 -6.14
C ALA A 357 -19.45 -5.78 -6.60
N VAL A 358 -18.45 -6.20 -5.84
CA VAL A 358 -17.58 -7.33 -6.21
C VAL A 358 -18.07 -8.62 -5.57
N LEU A 359 -18.01 -8.70 -4.23
CA LEU A 359 -18.28 -9.92 -3.47
C LEU A 359 -19.77 -10.18 -3.27
N LYS A 360 -20.61 -9.13 -3.39
CA LYS A 360 -22.05 -9.17 -3.12
C LYS A 360 -22.39 -9.73 -1.73
N ILE A 361 -21.50 -9.50 -0.77
CA ILE A 361 -21.71 -9.79 0.65
C ILE A 361 -22.00 -8.47 1.36
N PRO A 362 -22.89 -8.43 2.36
CA PRO A 362 -23.09 -7.20 3.11
C PRO A 362 -21.78 -6.84 3.83
N LEU A 363 -21.49 -5.55 3.99
CA LEU A 363 -20.32 -5.11 4.76
C LEU A 363 -20.65 -5.37 6.23
N LEU A 364 -20.30 -6.56 6.70
CA LEU A 364 -20.57 -7.00 8.05
C LEU A 364 -19.51 -6.42 9.00
N PRO A 365 -19.79 -6.34 10.31
CA PRO A 365 -18.74 -6.23 11.30
C PRO A 365 -17.58 -7.19 10.97
N LEU A 366 -16.43 -6.65 10.58
CA LEU A 366 -15.31 -7.46 10.13
C LEU A 366 -14.69 -8.12 11.37
N ASN A 367 -14.75 -9.44 11.47
CA ASN A 367 -14.26 -10.18 12.64
C ASN A 367 -14.79 -9.61 13.99
N SER A 368 -16.04 -9.11 14.02
CA SER A 368 -16.62 -8.44 15.19
C SER A 368 -17.95 -9.03 15.63
N THR A 369 -18.35 -8.81 16.89
CA THR A 369 -19.69 -9.19 17.36
C THR A 369 -20.76 -8.27 16.77
N TRP A 370 -21.89 -8.85 16.38
CA TRP A 370 -23.04 -8.21 15.72
C TRP A 370 -23.89 -7.31 16.62
N ALA A 371 -23.27 -6.77 17.65
CA ALA A 371 -23.95 -6.23 18.81
C ALA A 371 -24.09 -4.69 18.77
N TYR A 372 -24.01 -4.07 17.60
CA TYR A 372 -24.14 -2.62 17.46
C TYR A 372 -25.23 -2.22 16.47
N LYS A 373 -25.73 -1.00 16.62
CA LYS A 373 -26.59 -0.32 15.66
C LYS A 373 -25.82 0.86 15.08
N VAL A 374 -25.84 1.02 13.77
CA VAL A 374 -25.47 2.31 13.18
C VAL A 374 -26.63 3.27 13.46
N GLY A 375 -26.34 4.48 13.92
CA GLY A 375 -27.34 5.47 14.32
C GLY A 375 -28.23 5.95 13.16
N TYR A 376 -29.21 5.15 12.72
CA TYR A 376 -30.27 5.60 11.81
C TYR A 376 -31.28 6.47 12.58
N LYS A 377 -31.01 7.78 12.69
CA LYS A 377 -32.05 8.77 13.00
C LYS A 377 -32.29 9.66 11.79
N GLU A 378 -33.32 9.31 11.02
CA GLU A 378 -34.14 10.18 10.15
C GLU A 378 -33.48 11.12 9.13
N ARG A 379 -32.17 11.10 8.93
CA ARG A 379 -31.60 11.56 7.67
C ARG A 379 -31.64 10.38 6.71
N ARG A 380 -32.50 10.45 5.68
CA ARG A 380 -32.22 9.74 4.42
C ARG A 380 -30.73 9.93 4.18
N ALA A 381 -29.98 8.86 3.98
CA ALA A 381 -28.57 8.94 3.58
C ALA A 381 -28.49 9.73 2.26
N THR A 382 -28.48 11.05 2.35
CA THR A 382 -28.49 11.98 1.23
C THR A 382 -27.07 12.31 0.80
N LYS A 383 -26.07 11.98 1.63
CA LYS A 383 -24.65 12.12 1.32
C LYS A 383 -24.04 10.77 0.98
N LYS A 384 -23.43 10.69 -0.21
CA LYS A 384 -23.00 9.47 -0.90
C LYS A 384 -21.80 8.71 -0.27
N ASN A 385 -21.20 9.16 0.85
CA ASN A 385 -19.90 8.65 1.34
C ASN A 385 -19.83 8.44 2.88
N GLU A 386 -20.95 8.26 3.58
CA GLU A 386 -20.97 8.05 5.04
C GLU A 386 -20.86 6.55 5.38
N TYR A 387 -19.65 6.01 5.44
CA TYR A 387 -19.39 4.61 5.80
C TYR A 387 -18.72 4.51 7.17
N SER A 388 -19.35 3.78 8.09
CA SER A 388 -18.72 3.43 9.36
C SER A 388 -18.06 2.06 9.25
N ILE A 389 -16.81 1.97 9.72
CA ILE A 389 -16.03 0.73 9.74
C ILE A 389 -16.07 0.20 11.18
N VAL A 390 -16.48 -1.06 11.36
CA VAL A 390 -16.40 -1.76 12.64
C VAL A 390 -15.65 -3.06 12.41
N GLU A 391 -14.47 -3.18 13.01
CA GLU A 391 -13.57 -4.32 12.80
C GLU A 391 -12.92 -4.80 14.10
N CYS A 392 -12.67 -6.11 14.20
CA CYS A 392 -12.03 -6.77 15.33
C CYS A 392 -12.60 -6.37 16.71
N CYS A 393 -13.89 -6.06 16.79
CA CYS A 393 -14.55 -5.57 17.99
C CYS A 393 -15.41 -6.63 18.67
N ASN A 394 -15.49 -6.58 19.99
CA ASN A 394 -16.53 -7.27 20.74
C ASN A 394 -17.29 -6.25 21.58
N LEU A 395 -18.47 -5.88 21.09
CA LEU A 395 -19.34 -4.87 21.66
C LEU A 395 -20.54 -5.51 22.38
N PRO A 396 -21.12 -4.86 23.41
CA PRO A 396 -22.28 -5.39 24.13
C PRO A 396 -23.56 -5.24 23.30
N SER A 397 -24.39 -6.29 23.33
CA SER A 397 -25.69 -6.32 22.65
C SER A 397 -26.83 -5.78 23.50
N ASN A 398 -26.64 -5.68 24.82
CA ASN A 398 -27.67 -5.18 25.74
C ASN A 398 -27.10 -4.22 26.80
N PRO A 399 -27.47 -2.92 26.75
CA PRO A 399 -28.01 -2.25 25.57
C PRO A 399 -27.02 -2.30 24.40
N HIS A 400 -27.53 -2.33 23.16
CA HIS A 400 -26.69 -2.27 21.96
C HIS A 400 -25.79 -1.02 21.97
N THR A 401 -24.54 -1.23 21.55
CA THR A 401 -23.66 -0.10 21.20
C THR A 401 -24.22 0.63 19.99
N VAL A 402 -24.18 1.96 19.98
CA VAL A 402 -24.56 2.78 18.82
C VAL A 402 -23.31 3.40 18.24
N VAL A 403 -23.11 3.21 16.93
CA VAL A 403 -22.00 3.77 16.17
C VAL A 403 -22.52 4.88 15.27
N GLY A 404 -21.91 6.06 15.37
CA GLY A 404 -22.21 7.21 14.54
C GLY A 404 -21.78 7.04 13.07
N HIS A 405 -22.16 8.00 12.24
CA HIS A 405 -21.85 8.07 10.82
C HIS A 405 -20.36 8.30 10.58
N SER A 406 -19.82 7.67 9.54
CA SER A 406 -18.41 7.81 9.13
C SER A 406 -17.39 7.50 10.24
N ALA A 407 -17.79 6.76 11.27
CA ALA A 407 -16.94 6.43 12.39
C ALA A 407 -16.14 5.15 12.11
N VAL A 408 -14.93 5.06 12.65
CA VAL A 408 -14.13 3.84 12.64
C VAL A 408 -14.05 3.32 14.07
N VAL A 409 -14.38 2.04 14.27
CA VAL A 409 -14.28 1.36 15.55
C VAL A 409 -13.47 0.09 15.34
N SER A 410 -12.26 0.03 15.89
CA SER A 410 -11.32 -1.06 15.61
C SER A 410 -10.70 -1.63 16.88
N ASN A 411 -10.58 -2.95 16.98
CA ASN A 411 -9.95 -3.65 18.11
C ASN A 411 -10.57 -3.34 19.48
N CYS A 412 -11.83 -2.90 19.54
CA CYS A 412 -12.47 -2.50 20.79
C CYS A 412 -13.16 -3.69 21.47
N TYR A 413 -12.68 -4.03 22.66
CA TYR A 413 -13.29 -5.03 23.53
C TYR A 413 -14.01 -4.36 24.69
N VAL A 414 -15.33 -4.43 24.69
CA VAL A 414 -16.15 -4.04 25.82
C VAL A 414 -16.63 -5.33 26.46
N GLY A 415 -16.08 -5.66 27.63
CA GLY A 415 -16.45 -6.86 28.38
C GLY A 415 -17.93 -6.86 28.82
N ARG A 416 -18.27 -7.57 29.90
CA ARG A 416 -19.65 -7.52 30.41
C ARG A 416 -20.03 -6.07 30.75
N ASN A 417 -21.05 -5.53 30.08
CA ASN A 417 -21.58 -4.20 30.33
C ASN A 417 -22.30 -4.16 31.69
N LYS A 418 -21.53 -4.12 32.78
CA LYS A 418 -22.03 -4.28 34.15
C LYS A 418 -22.94 -3.14 34.60
N ASN A 419 -22.76 -1.93 34.05
CA ASN A 419 -23.56 -0.76 34.42
C ASN A 419 -24.83 -0.63 33.57
N GLY A 420 -25.04 -1.50 32.57
CA GLY A 420 -26.20 -1.46 31.68
C GLY A 420 -26.32 -0.15 30.88
N GLN A 421 -25.26 0.65 30.81
CA GLN A 421 -25.30 1.93 30.12
C GLN A 421 -25.11 1.73 28.62
N LYS A 422 -25.84 2.52 27.85
CA LYS A 422 -25.73 2.53 26.40
C LYS A 422 -24.43 3.22 25.99
N ILE A 423 -23.61 2.52 25.21
CA ILE A 423 -22.41 3.10 24.61
C ILE A 423 -22.82 3.77 23.30
N ASN A 424 -22.53 5.07 23.17
CA ASN A 424 -22.75 5.82 21.94
C ASN A 424 -21.40 6.35 21.45
N ILE A 425 -20.96 5.87 20.29
CA ILE A 425 -19.79 6.36 19.58
C ILE A 425 -20.26 7.47 18.64
N PRO A 426 -19.70 8.69 18.71
CA PRO A 426 -20.10 9.81 17.85
C PRO A 426 -19.89 9.59 16.35
N ASP A 427 -20.35 10.54 15.55
CA ASP A 427 -20.05 10.62 14.11
C ASP A 427 -18.60 11.10 13.89
N GLU A 428 -17.99 10.74 12.75
CA GLU A 428 -16.68 11.24 12.29
C GLU A 428 -15.55 11.08 13.32
N VAL A 429 -15.56 10.00 14.10
CA VAL A 429 -14.50 9.64 15.06
C VAL A 429 -13.82 8.33 14.70
N VAL A 430 -12.57 8.19 15.11
CA VAL A 430 -11.81 6.95 15.06
C VAL A 430 -11.56 6.49 16.50
N VAL A 431 -12.15 5.37 16.86
CA VAL A 431 -12.00 4.70 18.15
C VAL A 431 -11.25 3.40 17.93
N TYR A 432 -10.09 3.24 18.56
CA TYR A 432 -9.38 1.98 18.50
C TYR A 432 -8.64 1.66 19.78
N SER A 433 -8.47 0.37 20.08
CA SER A 433 -7.64 -0.05 21.21
C SER A 433 -6.33 -0.66 20.75
N THR A 434 -5.25 -0.33 21.45
CA THR A 434 -3.91 -0.84 21.17
C THR A 434 -3.25 -1.35 22.47
N PRO A 435 -2.49 -2.46 22.42
CA PRO A 435 -1.77 -2.93 23.59
C PRO A 435 -0.62 -1.96 23.92
N VAL A 436 -0.40 -1.72 25.21
CA VAL A 436 0.71 -0.90 25.70
C VAL A 436 1.52 -1.67 26.74
N ASP A 437 2.83 -1.43 26.77
CA ASP A 437 3.71 -1.83 27.85
C ASP A 437 4.27 -0.57 28.50
N ARG A 438 3.94 -0.34 29.77
CA ARG A 438 4.46 0.78 30.55
C ARG A 438 5.21 0.23 31.75
N GLU A 439 6.55 0.34 31.71
CA GLU A 439 7.43 -0.11 32.80
C GLU A 439 7.22 -1.61 33.15
N GLY A 440 7.03 -2.45 32.14
CA GLY A 440 6.79 -3.89 32.30
C GLY A 440 5.34 -4.26 32.62
N ARG A 441 4.44 -3.27 32.75
CA ARG A 441 3.01 -3.49 32.95
C ARG A 441 2.30 -3.47 31.60
N LYS A 442 1.89 -4.65 31.16
CA LYS A 442 1.07 -4.82 29.95
C LYS A 442 -0.36 -4.39 30.22
N GLY A 443 -0.92 -3.61 29.31
CA GLY A 443 -2.30 -3.13 29.36
C GLY A 443 -2.81 -2.78 27.97
N TRP A 444 -3.97 -2.13 27.94
CA TRP A 444 -4.60 -1.65 26.72
C TRP A 444 -4.97 -0.19 26.89
N VAL A 445 -4.80 0.60 25.84
CA VAL A 445 -5.29 1.98 25.77
C VAL A 445 -6.28 2.06 24.63
N THR A 446 -7.44 2.65 24.90
CA THR A 446 -8.40 3.04 23.86
C THR A 446 -8.14 4.49 23.50
N VAL A 447 -7.88 4.72 22.22
CA VAL A 447 -7.68 6.03 21.61
C VAL A 447 -8.97 6.46 20.93
N VAL A 448 -9.35 7.72 21.12
CA VAL A 448 -10.48 8.36 20.46
C VAL A 448 -9.98 9.66 19.85
N VAL A 449 -10.12 9.80 18.54
CA VAL A 449 -9.70 10.99 17.79
C VAL A 449 -10.77 11.38 16.78
N GLY A 450 -10.93 12.67 16.51
CA GLY A 450 -11.73 13.13 15.38
C GLY A 450 -11.10 12.71 14.05
N LYS A 451 -11.89 12.29 13.07
CA LYS A 451 -11.40 11.87 11.74
C LYS A 451 -10.72 13.01 10.97
N ALA A 452 -11.12 14.26 11.24
CA ALA A 452 -10.50 15.46 10.67
C ALA A 452 -9.24 15.92 11.44
N GLU A 453 -8.89 15.27 12.55
CA GLU A 453 -7.68 15.63 13.31
C GLU A 453 -6.43 15.16 12.57
N ASP A 454 -5.47 16.06 12.44
CA ASP A 454 -4.18 15.76 11.83
C ASP A 454 -3.20 15.29 12.91
N LEU A 455 -3.11 13.96 13.06
CA LEU A 455 -2.17 13.31 13.99
C LEU A 455 -0.69 13.50 13.60
N THR A 456 -0.40 14.20 12.50
CA THR A 456 0.96 14.58 12.14
C THR A 456 1.41 15.89 12.78
N LYS A 457 0.47 16.69 13.31
CA LYS A 457 0.74 17.99 13.94
C LYS A 457 0.92 17.85 15.45
N SER A 458 1.97 18.48 15.97
CA SER A 458 2.13 18.72 17.41
C SER A 458 1.33 19.95 17.78
N TYR A 459 0.45 19.82 18.77
CA TYR A 459 -0.23 20.95 19.39
C TYR A 459 0.46 21.23 20.74
N ASP A 460 0.89 22.48 20.94
CA ASP A 460 1.33 22.91 22.27
C ASP A 460 0.14 22.81 23.23
N ARG A 461 0.40 22.31 24.43
CA ARG A 461 -0.62 22.28 25.49
C ARG A 461 -0.71 23.68 26.08
N ASP A 462 -1.81 24.38 25.81
CA ASP A 462 -2.19 25.61 26.50
C ASP A 462 -2.42 25.37 28.01
#